data_AF-A0A8T1WLZ8-F1
#
_entry.id   AF-A0A8T1WLZ8-F1
#
_cell.length_a   1.000
_cell.length_b   1.000
_cell.length_c   1.000
_cell.angle_alpha   90.00
_cell.angle_beta   90.00
_cell.angle_gamma   90.00
#
_symmetry.space_group_name_H-M   'P 1'
#
loop_
_entity.id
_entity.type
_entity.pdbx_description
1 polymer ?
#
loop_
_entity_poly.entity_id
_entity_poly.type
_entity_poly.pdbx_seq_one_letter_code
_entity_poly.pdbx_strand_id
1 'polypeptide(L)'
;MPRRQLTDPLPYSTDRHKTAELHALRSEAQQLAAKMEHLAQALENREQVDTTAELRMDSAERRKWHSRILVECEEQVRAQRTNRTNRELKALLMEQFKLFQSVRKELRQGDALDGMEFVERLQPTADRPFFRLDVSAPILSELSSKLEQLSLQADFVVPAVSQNLTGAFHTQSRCLATSGNCIEMTSTTALECSAPEAADILWRLISNKDNEAVNKIFSFVSLNCWRWM
;
A
#
# COMPACT_ATOMS: atom_id res chain seq x y z
N MET A 1 8.82 -9.26 -78.97
CA MET A 1 8.74 -10.48 -78.13
C MET A 1 10.05 -11.23 -78.25
N PRO A 2 10.58 -11.96 -77.24
CA PRO A 2 10.18 -12.13 -75.83
C PRO A 2 11.38 -11.74 -74.89
N ARG A 3 11.43 -11.84 -73.55
CA ARG A 3 10.96 -12.85 -72.59
C ARG A 3 10.78 -12.19 -71.21
N ARG A 4 9.69 -12.63 -70.56
CA ARG A 4 9.35 -12.39 -69.16
C ARG A 4 10.30 -13.14 -68.21
N GLN A 5 10.60 -12.54 -67.06
CA GLN A 5 10.91 -13.19 -65.78
C GLN A 5 10.23 -12.25 -64.73
N LEU A 6 9.14 -12.57 -64.00
CA LEU A 6 8.85 -13.70 -63.10
C LEU A 6 10.06 -13.97 -62.21
N THR A 7 10.08 -13.75 -60.90
CA THR A 7 9.03 -13.73 -59.88
C THR A 7 9.70 -13.18 -58.62
N ASP A 8 9.15 -12.14 -57.98
CA ASP A 8 9.54 -11.81 -56.60
C ASP A 8 8.91 -12.85 -55.66
N PRO A 9 9.67 -13.50 -54.76
CA PRO A 9 9.09 -14.35 -53.73
C PRO A 9 8.52 -13.50 -52.59
N LEU A 10 7.28 -13.83 -52.26
CA LEU A 10 6.37 -13.29 -51.25
C LEU A 10 6.97 -12.86 -49.88
N PRO A 11 6.30 -11.91 -49.20
CA PRO A 11 6.60 -11.49 -47.82
C PRO A 11 6.12 -12.55 -46.81
N TYR A 12 6.95 -13.53 -46.53
CA TYR A 12 6.61 -14.69 -45.68
C TYR A 12 6.69 -14.42 -44.16
N SER A 13 7.24 -13.29 -43.70
CA SER A 13 7.47 -13.05 -42.26
C SER A 13 6.30 -12.37 -41.53
N THR A 14 5.50 -11.53 -42.20
CA THR A 14 4.39 -10.81 -41.57
C THR A 14 3.21 -11.72 -41.26
N ASP A 15 2.98 -12.75 -42.07
CA ASP A 15 1.86 -13.66 -41.87
C ASP A 15 2.08 -14.58 -40.68
N ARG A 16 3.32 -15.00 -40.41
CA ARG A 16 3.62 -15.86 -39.24
C ARG A 16 3.39 -15.15 -37.91
N HIS A 17 3.79 -13.88 -37.78
CA HIS A 17 3.50 -13.08 -36.59
C HIS A 17 2.00 -12.82 -36.41
N LYS A 18 1.30 -12.46 -37.49
CA LYS A 18 -0.16 -12.32 -37.45
C LYS A 18 -0.86 -13.62 -37.07
N THR A 19 -0.39 -14.77 -37.55
CA THR A 19 -0.95 -16.07 -37.15
C THR A 19 -0.65 -16.43 -35.69
N ALA A 20 0.52 -16.05 -35.18
CA ALA A 20 0.88 -16.28 -33.78
C ALA A 20 0.06 -15.40 -32.83
N GLU A 21 -0.15 -14.13 -33.17
CA GLU A 21 -1.01 -13.21 -32.43
C GLU A 21 -2.47 -13.66 -32.45
N LEU A 22 -2.98 -14.07 -33.62
CA LEU A 22 -4.33 -14.64 -33.73
C LEU A 22 -4.50 -15.92 -32.90
N HIS A 23 -3.48 -16.77 -32.85
CA HIS A 23 -3.51 -17.97 -32.02
C HIS A 23 -3.50 -17.61 -30.53
N ALA A 24 -2.68 -16.64 -30.11
CA ALA A 24 -2.64 -16.14 -28.74
C ALA A 24 -4.00 -15.57 -28.32
N LEU A 25 -4.61 -14.71 -29.13
CA LEU A 25 -5.93 -14.13 -28.88
C LEU A 25 -7.03 -15.19 -28.83
N ARG A 26 -6.97 -16.24 -29.67
CA ARG A 26 -7.91 -17.36 -29.59
C ARG A 26 -7.76 -18.14 -28.29
N SER A 27 -6.53 -18.38 -27.83
CA SER A 27 -6.30 -19.07 -26.57
C SER A 27 -6.76 -18.25 -25.36
N GLU A 28 -6.56 -16.93 -25.39
CA GLU A 28 -7.05 -16.02 -24.35
C GLU A 28 -8.58 -15.96 -24.34
N ALA A 29 -9.22 -15.86 -25.52
CA ALA A 29 -10.68 -15.90 -25.64
C ALA A 29 -11.27 -17.22 -25.12
N GLN A 30 -10.63 -18.36 -25.39
CA GLN A 30 -11.04 -19.66 -24.86
C GLN A 30 -10.88 -19.75 -23.34
N GLN A 31 -9.78 -19.22 -22.79
CA GLN A 31 -9.58 -19.18 -21.33
C GLN A 31 -10.61 -18.28 -20.64
N LEU A 32 -10.93 -17.12 -21.24
CA LEU A 32 -11.96 -16.22 -20.73
C LEU A 32 -13.35 -16.85 -20.83
N ALA A 33 -13.67 -17.53 -21.94
CA ALA A 33 -14.93 -18.26 -22.09
C ALA A 33 -15.06 -19.38 -21.05
N ALA A 34 -14.01 -20.18 -20.82
CA ALA A 34 -14.01 -21.22 -19.79
C ALA A 34 -14.16 -20.63 -18.37
N LYS A 35 -13.53 -19.48 -18.09
CA LYS A 35 -13.71 -18.76 -16.81
C LYS A 35 -15.13 -18.24 -16.67
N MET A 36 -15.73 -17.69 -17.74
CA MET A 36 -17.12 -17.23 -17.73
C MET A 36 -18.09 -18.38 -17.51
N GLU A 37 -17.86 -19.54 -18.14
CA GLU A 37 -18.67 -20.74 -17.97
C GLU A 37 -18.56 -21.31 -16.54
N HIS A 38 -17.35 -21.36 -15.98
CA HIS A 38 -17.14 -21.75 -14.58
C HIS A 38 -17.82 -20.78 -13.61
N LEU A 39 -17.76 -19.47 -13.86
CA LEU A 39 -18.46 -18.47 -13.05
C LEU A 39 -19.98 -18.57 -13.21
N ALA A 40 -20.48 -18.83 -14.42
CA ALA A 40 -21.90 -19.05 -14.68
C ALA A 40 -22.43 -20.28 -13.94
N GLN A 41 -21.72 -21.41 -14.02
CA GLN A 41 -22.06 -22.63 -13.27
C GLN A 41 -21.98 -22.41 -11.75
N ALA A 42 -20.96 -21.67 -11.27
CA ALA A 42 -20.86 -21.33 -9.86
C ALA A 42 -22.00 -20.43 -9.39
N LEU A 43 -22.47 -19.51 -10.25
CA LEU A 43 -23.63 -18.66 -9.98
C LEU A 43 -24.93 -19.47 -9.99
N GLU A 44 -25.13 -20.40 -10.93
CA GLU A 44 -26.33 -21.24 -11.01
C GLU A 44 -26.43 -22.20 -9.80
N ASN A 45 -25.32 -22.81 -9.40
CA ASN A 45 -25.25 -23.63 -8.19
C ASN A 45 -25.48 -22.81 -6.92
N ARG A 46 -25.01 -21.54 -6.91
CA ARG A 46 -25.22 -20.62 -5.80
C ARG A 46 -26.65 -20.11 -5.75
N GLU A 47 -27.28 -19.79 -6.88
CA GLU A 47 -28.68 -19.38 -6.96
C GLU A 47 -29.62 -20.50 -6.50
N GLN A 48 -29.32 -21.77 -6.75
CA GLN A 48 -30.11 -22.90 -6.23
C GLN A 48 -30.02 -23.05 -4.70
N VAL A 49 -28.87 -22.74 -4.10
CA VAL A 49 -28.66 -22.73 -2.64
C VAL A 49 -29.22 -21.45 -2.00
N ASP A 50 -29.05 -20.30 -2.65
CA ASP A 50 -29.56 -19.00 -2.18
C ASP A 50 -31.07 -18.92 -2.33
N THR A 51 -31.72 -19.46 -3.37
CA THR A 51 -33.20 -19.50 -3.46
C THR A 51 -33.83 -20.35 -2.35
N THR A 52 -33.21 -21.46 -1.96
CA THR A 52 -33.70 -22.30 -0.84
C THR A 52 -33.45 -21.67 0.54
N ALA A 53 -32.38 -20.88 0.70
CA ALA A 53 -32.11 -20.11 1.91
C ALA A 53 -32.95 -18.82 2.00
N GLU A 54 -33.12 -18.12 0.89
CA GLU A 54 -33.91 -16.89 0.78
C GLU A 54 -35.39 -17.13 1.09
N LEU A 55 -35.97 -18.24 0.62
CA LEU A 55 -37.36 -18.63 0.95
C LEU A 55 -37.57 -18.84 2.46
N ARG A 56 -36.51 -19.10 3.23
CA ARG A 56 -36.56 -19.24 4.69
C ARG A 56 -36.28 -17.95 5.46
N MET A 57 -35.78 -16.92 4.79
CA MET A 57 -35.34 -15.67 5.41
C MET A 57 -36.46 -14.64 5.45
N ASP A 58 -36.64 -13.96 6.59
CA ASP A 58 -37.67 -12.93 6.74
C ASP A 58 -37.46 -11.79 5.73
N SER A 59 -38.56 -11.22 5.25
CA SER A 59 -38.58 -10.15 4.23
C SER A 59 -37.83 -8.88 4.68
N ALA A 60 -37.74 -8.64 5.99
CA ALA A 60 -36.96 -7.53 6.54
C ALA A 60 -35.46 -7.83 6.58
N GLU A 61 -35.08 -9.08 6.89
CA GLU A 61 -33.68 -9.52 6.87
C GLU A 61 -33.12 -9.55 5.45
N ARG A 62 -33.92 -9.97 4.46
CA ARG A 62 -33.53 -9.93 3.04
C ARG A 62 -33.24 -8.52 2.55
N ARG A 63 -34.10 -7.56 2.92
CA ARG A 63 -33.87 -6.14 2.59
C ARG A 63 -32.61 -5.59 3.24
N LYS A 64 -32.34 -5.94 4.50
CA LYS A 64 -31.11 -5.53 5.20
C LYS A 64 -29.86 -6.13 4.53
N TRP A 65 -29.90 -7.40 4.15
CA TRP A 65 -28.79 -8.07 3.48
C TRP A 65 -28.53 -7.49 2.09
N HIS A 66 -29.57 -7.30 1.26
CA HIS A 66 -29.44 -6.62 -0.04
C HIS A 66 -28.90 -5.20 0.11
N SER A 67 -29.37 -4.44 1.11
CA SER A 67 -28.87 -3.09 1.36
C SER A 67 -27.37 -3.11 1.73
N ARG A 68 -26.92 -4.10 2.50
CA ARG A 68 -25.50 -4.22 2.87
C ARG A 68 -24.64 -4.57 1.67
N ILE A 69 -25.07 -5.52 0.84
CA ILE A 69 -24.36 -5.89 -0.38
C ILE A 69 -24.28 -4.73 -1.35
N LEU A 70 -25.38 -3.97 -1.53
CA LEU A 70 -25.39 -2.82 -2.42
C LEU A 70 -24.35 -1.78 -1.99
N VAL A 71 -24.31 -1.45 -0.69
CA VAL A 71 -23.33 -0.51 -0.14
C VAL A 71 -21.90 -1.02 -0.35
N GLU A 72 -21.64 -2.29 -0.05
CA GLU A 72 -20.30 -2.89 -0.19
C GLU A 72 -19.85 -2.93 -1.66
N CYS A 73 -20.74 -3.28 -2.58
CA CYS A 73 -20.47 -3.23 -4.03
C CYS A 73 -20.16 -1.80 -4.50
N GLU A 74 -20.94 -0.81 -4.06
CA GLU A 74 -20.69 0.59 -4.41
C GLU A 74 -19.35 1.09 -3.88
N GLU A 75 -18.99 0.72 -2.64
CA GLU A 75 -17.70 1.04 -2.05
C GLU A 75 -16.54 0.40 -2.81
N GLN A 76 -16.68 -0.86 -3.20
CA GLN A 76 -15.67 -1.57 -3.97
C GLN A 76 -15.48 -0.95 -5.36
N VAL A 77 -16.57 -0.58 -6.04
CA VAL A 77 -16.51 0.12 -7.34
C VAL A 77 -15.87 1.50 -7.17
N ARG A 78 -16.20 2.25 -6.12
CA ARG A 78 -15.57 3.54 -5.81
C ARG A 78 -14.07 3.39 -5.57
N ALA A 79 -13.67 2.42 -4.74
CA ALA A 79 -12.26 2.13 -4.45
C ALA A 79 -11.48 1.70 -5.71
N GLN A 80 -12.08 0.89 -6.58
CA GLN A 80 -11.46 0.51 -7.84
C GLN A 80 -11.28 1.70 -8.78
N ARG A 81 -12.29 2.57 -8.91
CA ARG A 81 -12.21 3.80 -9.72
C ARG A 81 -11.11 4.72 -9.24
N THR A 82 -11.04 4.99 -7.93
CA THR A 82 -9.98 5.86 -7.36
C THR A 82 -8.60 5.24 -7.46
N ASN A 83 -8.47 3.91 -7.31
CA ASN A 83 -7.20 3.23 -7.50
C ASN A 83 -6.71 3.34 -8.94
N ARG A 84 -7.60 3.17 -9.92
CA ARG A 84 -7.30 3.31 -11.34
C ARG A 84 -6.82 4.72 -11.67
N THR A 85 -7.54 5.75 -11.25
CA THR A 85 -7.14 7.15 -11.50
C THR A 85 -5.81 7.47 -10.81
N ASN A 86 -5.57 6.97 -9.60
CA ASN A 86 -4.30 7.17 -8.90
C ASN A 86 -3.12 6.53 -9.65
N ARG A 87 -3.31 5.33 -10.22
CA ARG A 87 -2.29 4.66 -11.05
C ARG A 87 -2.00 5.44 -12.33
N GLU A 88 -3.04 5.92 -13.02
CA GLU A 88 -2.91 6.74 -14.24
C GLU A 88 -2.17 8.06 -13.94
N LEU A 89 -2.52 8.75 -12.86
CA LEU A 89 -1.83 9.97 -12.43
C LEU A 89 -0.35 9.73 -12.09
N LYS A 90 -0.05 8.63 -11.39
CA LYS A 90 1.35 8.24 -11.10
C LYS A 90 2.14 7.94 -12.37
N ALA A 91 1.51 7.27 -13.34
CA ALA A 91 2.14 6.99 -14.63
C ALA A 91 2.47 8.29 -15.37
N LEU A 92 1.51 9.20 -15.50
CA LEU A 92 1.72 10.53 -16.10
C LEU A 92 2.82 11.31 -15.38
N LEU A 93 2.84 11.31 -14.05
CA LEU A 93 3.89 11.99 -13.29
C LEU A 93 5.28 11.41 -13.57
N MET A 94 5.39 10.08 -13.67
CA MET A 94 6.65 9.42 -14.03
C MET A 94 7.08 9.75 -15.46
N GLU A 95 6.15 9.81 -16.42
CA GLU A 95 6.44 10.23 -17.78
C GLU A 95 6.93 11.68 -17.84
N GLN A 96 6.26 12.59 -17.14
CA GLN A 96 6.68 13.99 -17.03
C GLN A 96 8.10 14.08 -16.44
N PHE A 97 8.40 13.33 -15.39
CA PHE A 97 9.73 13.32 -14.80
C PHE A 97 10.80 12.81 -15.77
N LYS A 98 10.51 11.78 -16.56
CA LYS A 98 11.41 11.30 -17.62
C LYS A 98 11.64 12.36 -18.69
N LEU A 99 10.58 13.05 -19.15
CA LEU A 99 10.70 14.15 -20.10
C LEU A 99 11.59 15.27 -19.56
N PHE A 100 11.37 15.69 -18.30
CA PHE A 100 12.22 16.70 -17.66
C PHE A 100 13.69 16.27 -17.58
N GLN A 101 13.96 15.00 -17.25
CA GLN A 101 15.32 14.48 -17.24
C GLN A 101 15.96 14.47 -18.63
N SER A 102 15.23 14.07 -19.67
CA SER A 102 15.69 14.11 -21.06
C SER A 102 15.98 15.54 -21.50
N VAL A 103 15.05 16.48 -21.30
CA VAL A 103 15.25 17.89 -21.61
C VAL A 103 16.48 18.45 -20.89
N ARG A 104 16.63 18.15 -19.60
CA ARG A 104 17.81 18.59 -18.83
C ARG A 104 19.11 17.96 -19.33
N LYS A 105 19.06 16.73 -19.85
CA LYS A 105 20.22 16.07 -20.44
C LYS A 105 20.61 16.73 -21.77
N GLU A 106 19.65 16.97 -22.65
CA GLU A 106 19.88 17.67 -23.92
C GLU A 106 20.42 19.09 -23.69
N LEU A 107 19.83 19.84 -22.75
CA LEU A 107 20.32 21.18 -22.38
C LEU A 107 21.74 21.18 -21.79
N ARG A 108 22.21 20.07 -21.20
CA ARG A 108 23.58 19.91 -20.70
C ARG A 108 24.56 19.40 -21.76
N GLN A 109 24.07 18.86 -22.88
CA GLN A 109 24.88 18.34 -23.97
C GLN A 109 25.20 19.46 -24.98
N GLY A 110 26.13 20.33 -24.59
CA GLY A 110 27.23 20.69 -25.48
C GLY A 110 27.10 21.92 -26.38
N ASP A 111 26.03 22.09 -27.17
CA ASP A 111 26.04 23.13 -28.24
C ASP A 111 24.89 24.14 -28.15
N ALA A 112 23.86 23.89 -27.33
CA ALA A 112 22.72 24.80 -27.13
C ALA A 112 22.99 25.92 -26.10
N LEU A 113 24.05 25.78 -25.30
CA LEU A 113 24.46 26.76 -24.29
C LEU A 113 25.52 27.74 -24.81
N ASP A 114 26.07 27.50 -26.01
CA ASP A 114 27.05 28.39 -26.62
C ASP A 114 26.33 29.69 -27.04
N GLY A 115 26.60 30.79 -26.32
CA GLY A 115 25.86 32.05 -26.41
C GLY A 115 24.82 32.33 -25.31
N MET A 116 24.60 31.39 -24.36
CA MET A 116 23.75 31.59 -23.18
C MET A 116 24.53 31.93 -21.89
N GLU A 117 25.84 32.19 -21.96
CA GLU A 117 26.66 32.62 -20.81
C GLU A 117 26.07 33.84 -20.08
N PHE A 118 25.31 34.69 -20.79
CA PHE A 118 24.63 35.84 -20.19
C PHE A 118 23.50 35.44 -19.24
N VAL A 119 22.81 34.31 -19.50
CA VAL A 119 21.72 33.79 -18.65
C VAL A 119 22.28 33.20 -17.36
N GLU A 120 23.43 32.50 -17.42
CA GLU A 120 24.14 32.05 -16.21
C GLU A 120 24.62 33.24 -15.36
N ARG A 121 25.13 34.30 -15.99
CA ARG A 121 25.51 35.54 -15.29
C ARG A 121 24.33 36.29 -14.67
N LEU A 122 23.14 36.18 -15.25
CA LEU A 122 21.93 36.81 -14.72
C LEU A 122 21.37 36.11 -13.48
N GLN A 123 21.84 34.89 -13.14
CA GLN A 123 21.26 34.03 -12.10
C GLN A 123 19.75 34.25 -11.97
N PRO A 124 18.94 33.88 -12.99
CA PRO A 124 17.50 34.01 -12.89
C PRO A 124 17.07 33.17 -11.70
N THR A 125 16.82 33.86 -10.59
CA THR A 125 16.23 33.25 -9.41
C THR A 125 14.84 32.89 -9.89
N ALA A 126 14.58 31.59 -10.05
CA ALA A 126 13.22 31.15 -10.21
C ALA A 126 12.53 31.53 -8.90
N ASP A 127 11.97 32.74 -8.82
CA ASP A 127 11.28 33.30 -7.65
C ASP A 127 10.14 32.37 -7.19
N ARG A 128 9.79 31.39 -8.02
CA ARG A 128 8.87 30.33 -7.72
C ARG A 128 9.43 28.97 -8.14
N PRO A 129 9.54 27.99 -7.23
CA PRO A 129 9.74 26.61 -7.65
C PRO A 129 8.56 26.19 -8.55
N PHE A 130 8.86 25.64 -9.73
CA PHE A 130 7.88 25.23 -10.76
C PHE A 130 6.81 24.25 -10.26
N PHE A 131 6.96 23.68 -9.06
CA PHE A 131 6.05 22.70 -8.48
C PHE A 131 5.78 22.90 -6.97
N ARG A 132 5.59 24.14 -6.48
CA ARG A 132 4.86 24.32 -5.21
C ARG A 132 3.36 24.17 -5.48
N LEU A 133 2.90 22.93 -5.61
CA LEU A 133 1.49 22.63 -5.40
C LEU A 133 1.20 22.90 -3.93
N ASP A 134 0.42 23.94 -3.65
CA ASP A 134 -0.06 24.22 -2.31
C ASP A 134 -1.15 23.20 -1.94
N VAL A 135 -0.71 22.01 -1.54
CA VAL A 135 -1.57 20.92 -1.08
C VAL A 135 -1.92 21.03 0.40
N SER A 136 -1.44 22.07 1.09
CA SER A 136 -1.62 22.22 2.53
C SER A 136 -3.11 22.34 2.90
N ALA A 137 -3.86 23.18 2.20
CA ALA A 137 -5.29 23.38 2.42
C ALA A 137 -6.15 22.12 2.22
N PRO A 138 -6.05 21.36 1.10
CA PRO A 138 -6.84 20.14 0.93
C PRO A 138 -6.45 19.03 1.93
N ILE A 139 -5.17 18.90 2.27
CA ILE A 139 -4.71 17.93 3.28
C ILE A 139 -5.25 18.28 4.67
N LEU A 140 -5.17 19.55 5.08
CA LEU A 140 -5.69 20.02 6.37
C LEU A 140 -7.21 19.83 6.46
N SER A 141 -7.93 20.08 5.37
CA SER A 141 -9.37 19.84 5.30
C SER A 141 -9.73 18.36 5.48
N GLU A 142 -9.03 17.46 4.78
CA GLU A 142 -9.25 16.01 4.91
C GLU A 142 -8.91 15.51 6.33
N LEU A 143 -7.81 15.98 6.91
CA LEU A 143 -7.42 15.65 8.28
C LEU A 143 -8.44 16.14 9.31
N SER A 144 -8.94 17.37 9.16
CA SER A 144 -9.98 17.93 10.05
C SER A 144 -11.27 17.11 9.98
N SER A 145 -11.71 16.76 8.78
CA SER A 145 -12.92 15.94 8.60
C SER A 145 -12.79 14.54 9.21
N LYS A 146 -11.64 13.88 9.05
CA LYS A 146 -11.38 12.58 9.69
C LYS A 146 -11.30 12.69 11.20
N LEU A 147 -10.74 13.79 11.73
CA LEU A 147 -10.68 14.04 13.17
C LEU A 147 -12.07 14.24 13.76
N GLU A 148 -12.94 15.01 13.08
CA GLU A 148 -14.35 15.16 13.46
C GLU A 148 -15.06 13.80 13.48
N GLN A 149 -14.87 12.98 12.44
CA GLN A 149 -15.45 11.63 12.38
C GLN A 149 -14.96 10.72 13.53
N LEU A 150 -13.67 10.75 13.86
CA LEU A 150 -13.11 10.00 14.97
C LEU A 150 -13.60 10.52 16.32
N SER A 151 -13.78 11.83 16.46
CA SER A 151 -14.32 12.43 17.69
C SER A 151 -15.76 12.00 17.95
N LEU A 152 -16.58 11.88 16.90
CA LEU A 152 -17.94 11.34 16.98
C LEU A 152 -17.97 9.84 17.31
N GLN A 153 -16.88 9.11 17.03
CA GLN A 153 -16.71 7.71 17.41
C GLN A 153 -16.10 7.54 18.81
N ALA A 154 -15.50 8.58 19.39
CA ALA A 154 -14.87 8.55 20.71
C ALA A 154 -15.88 8.51 21.86
N ASP A 155 -17.16 8.81 21.60
CA ASP A 155 -18.26 8.58 22.54
C ASP A 155 -18.58 7.08 22.75
N PHE A 156 -17.89 6.18 22.02
CA PHE A 156 -17.88 4.77 22.33
C PHE A 156 -17.01 4.52 23.58
N VAL A 157 -17.65 4.64 24.75
CA VAL A 157 -17.06 4.24 26.03
C VAL A 157 -16.76 2.74 25.95
N VAL A 158 -15.48 2.41 25.77
CA VAL A 158 -14.98 1.03 25.94
C VAL A 158 -15.37 0.61 27.36
N PRO A 159 -16.11 -0.51 27.55
CA PRO A 159 -16.46 -0.98 28.88
C PRO A 159 -15.18 -1.13 29.71
N ALA A 160 -15.21 -0.71 30.97
CA ALA A 160 -14.08 -0.89 31.87
C ALA A 160 -13.66 -2.36 31.85
N VAL A 161 -12.44 -2.60 31.35
CA VAL A 161 -11.86 -3.94 31.25
C VAL A 161 -11.80 -4.51 32.66
N SER A 162 -12.53 -5.60 32.87
CA SER A 162 -12.48 -6.40 34.08
C SER A 162 -11.05 -6.84 34.37
N GLN A 163 -10.75 -7.12 35.64
CA GLN A 163 -9.45 -7.44 36.27
C GLN A 163 -8.64 -8.56 35.59
N ASN A 164 -8.25 -8.39 34.34
CA ASN A 164 -7.39 -9.28 33.60
C ASN A 164 -6.12 -8.52 33.26
N LEU A 165 -4.97 -9.16 33.53
CA LEU A 165 -3.63 -8.60 33.45
C LEU A 165 -3.47 -7.72 32.20
N THR A 166 -3.58 -6.41 32.40
CA THR A 166 -3.55 -5.45 31.31
C THR A 166 -2.11 -5.06 31.06
N GLY A 167 -1.60 -5.39 29.86
CA GLY A 167 -0.32 -4.87 29.41
C GLY A 167 -0.42 -3.36 29.18
N ALA A 168 0.40 -2.58 29.88
CA ALA A 168 0.46 -1.13 29.67
C ALA A 168 1.58 -0.80 28.67
N PHE A 169 1.22 -0.20 27.54
CA PHE A 169 2.18 0.26 26.54
C PHE A 169 2.27 1.78 26.61
N HIS A 170 3.48 2.30 26.76
CA HIS A 170 3.78 3.72 26.76
C HIS A 170 4.77 4.02 25.65
N THR A 171 4.41 4.91 24.74
CA THR A 171 5.30 5.34 23.66
C THR A 171 5.62 6.82 23.84
N GLN A 172 6.91 7.14 23.94
CA GLN A 172 7.38 8.51 24.07
C GLN A 172 8.43 8.81 23.01
N SER A 173 8.29 9.92 22.29
CA SER A 173 9.36 10.42 21.45
C SER A 173 10.36 11.20 22.31
N ARG A 174 11.64 10.81 22.27
CA ARG A 174 12.74 11.47 22.95
C ARG A 174 13.81 11.87 21.93
N CYS A 175 14.24 13.12 21.95
CA CYS A 175 15.40 13.54 21.17
C CYS A 175 16.67 13.33 22.01
N LEU A 176 17.46 12.33 21.65
CA LEU A 176 18.74 12.06 22.30
C LEU A 176 19.81 12.91 21.60
N ALA A 177 20.57 13.67 22.39
CA ALA A 177 21.58 14.62 21.89
C ALA A 177 22.64 13.98 20.98
N THR A 178 22.84 12.67 21.04
CA THR A 178 23.84 11.92 20.27
C THR A 178 23.27 11.10 19.10
N SER A 179 21.95 10.89 19.02
CA SER A 179 21.34 9.97 18.05
C SER A 179 20.05 10.48 17.36
N GLY A 180 19.64 11.72 17.63
CA GLY A 180 18.47 12.35 17.00
C GLY A 180 17.14 11.94 17.65
N ASN A 181 16.03 12.13 16.91
CA ASN A 181 14.70 11.78 17.39
C ASN A 181 14.54 10.25 17.49
N CYS A 182 14.44 9.75 18.71
CA CYS A 182 14.17 8.35 19.03
C CYS A 182 12.70 8.21 19.47
N ILE A 183 12.12 7.04 19.19
CA ILE A 183 10.81 6.65 19.72
C ILE A 183 11.07 5.52 20.70
N GLU A 184 10.86 5.79 21.98
CA GLU A 184 10.96 4.81 23.06
C GLU A 184 9.58 4.19 23.28
N MET A 185 9.52 2.87 23.26
CA MET A 185 8.30 2.12 23.57
C MET A 185 8.56 1.26 24.80
N THR A 186 7.88 1.57 25.90
CA THR A 186 7.91 0.82 27.15
C THR A 186 6.66 -0.06 27.22
N SER A 187 6.84 -1.36 27.44
CA SER A 187 5.73 -2.28 27.71
C SER A 187 5.87 -2.81 29.14
N THR A 188 4.79 -2.70 29.92
CA THR A 188 4.66 -3.30 31.24
C THR A 188 3.68 -4.45 31.14
N THR A 189 4.18 -5.68 31.20
CA THR A 189 3.35 -6.88 31.23
C THR A 189 3.20 -7.32 32.68
N ALA A 190 1.98 -7.26 33.21
CA ALA A 190 1.73 -7.83 34.53
C ALA A 190 2.00 -9.34 34.48
N LEU A 191 2.66 -9.86 35.51
CA LEU A 191 2.94 -11.29 35.66
C LEU A 191 1.98 -11.87 36.70
N GLU A 192 1.57 -13.12 36.50
CA GLU A 192 0.74 -13.87 37.45
C GLU A 192 1.54 -14.41 38.64
N CYS A 193 2.89 -14.40 38.54
CA CYS A 193 3.78 -14.87 39.59
C CYS A 193 4.27 -13.72 40.49
N SER A 194 4.70 -14.09 41.69
CA SER A 194 5.29 -13.13 42.62
C SER A 194 6.65 -12.62 42.10
N ALA A 195 7.04 -11.41 42.51
CA ALA A 195 8.34 -10.84 42.16
C ALA A 195 9.56 -11.77 42.42
N PRO A 196 9.66 -12.48 43.56
CA PRO A 196 10.79 -13.41 43.77
C PRO A 196 10.76 -14.61 42.81
N GLU A 197 9.59 -15.15 42.47
CA GLU A 197 9.47 -16.24 41.49
C GLU A 197 9.88 -15.79 40.09
N ALA A 198 9.47 -14.57 39.69
CA ALA A 198 9.91 -13.96 38.44
C ALA A 198 11.43 -13.76 38.41
N ALA A 199 12.01 -13.30 39.52
CA ALA A 199 13.46 -13.11 39.65
C ALA A 199 14.22 -14.44 39.52
N ASP A 200 13.73 -15.52 40.13
CA ASP A 200 14.34 -16.85 40.03
C ASP A 200 14.24 -17.45 38.61
N ILE A 201 13.15 -17.18 37.88
CA ILE A 201 13.01 -17.56 36.47
C ILE A 201 14.02 -16.79 35.61
N LEU A 202 14.11 -15.47 35.78
CA LEU A 202 15.07 -14.63 35.06
C LEU A 202 16.51 -15.02 35.38
N TRP A 203 16.83 -15.26 36.65
CA TRP A 203 18.17 -15.62 37.08
C TRP A 203 18.63 -16.96 36.50
N ARG A 204 17.74 -17.96 36.43
CA ARG A 204 18.02 -19.24 35.76
C ARG A 204 18.25 -19.08 34.26
N LEU A 205 17.50 -18.19 33.61
CA LEU A 205 17.67 -17.92 32.17
C LEU A 205 19.03 -17.26 31.88
N ILE A 206 19.45 -16.31 32.72
CA ILE A 206 20.71 -15.57 32.57
C ILE A 206 21.92 -16.42 32.99
N SER A 207 21.78 -17.23 34.03
CA SER A 207 22.87 -18.06 34.57
C SER A 207 23.20 -19.28 33.70
N ASN A 208 22.36 -19.59 32.70
CA ASN A 208 22.61 -20.69 31.77
C ASN A 208 23.69 -20.28 30.75
N LYS A 209 24.87 -20.89 30.86
CA LYS A 209 26.11 -20.47 30.16
C LYS A 209 26.15 -20.72 28.65
N ASP A 210 25.18 -21.45 28.09
CA ASP A 210 25.19 -21.85 26.67
C ASP A 210 24.32 -21.00 25.74
N ASN A 211 23.76 -19.88 26.21
CA ASN A 211 22.87 -19.07 25.39
C ASN A 211 23.57 -17.85 24.77
N GLU A 212 24.18 -18.03 23.59
CA GLU A 212 24.45 -16.94 22.65
C GLU A 212 23.17 -16.11 22.37
N ALA A 213 22.00 -16.75 22.51
CA ALA A 213 20.67 -16.14 22.47
C ALA A 213 20.43 -15.11 23.59
N VAL A 214 20.93 -15.32 24.82
CA VAL A 214 20.73 -14.37 25.95
C VAL A 214 21.52 -13.09 25.70
N ASN A 215 22.74 -13.19 25.16
CA ASN A 215 23.49 -12.00 24.72
C ASN A 215 22.79 -11.27 23.57
N LYS A 216 22.11 -11.98 22.65
CA LYS A 216 21.30 -11.33 21.60
C LYS A 216 20.03 -10.68 22.16
N ILE A 217 19.36 -11.30 23.13
CA ILE A 217 18.12 -10.81 23.75
C ILE A 217 18.36 -9.58 24.65
N PHE A 218 19.49 -9.54 25.36
CA PHE A 218 19.82 -8.48 26.32
C PHE A 218 20.96 -7.56 25.88
N SER A 219 21.34 -7.55 24.60
CA SER A 219 22.45 -6.71 24.07
C SER A 219 22.18 -5.19 24.13
N PHE A 220 21.07 -4.75 24.72
CA PHE A 220 20.79 -3.34 24.92
C PHE A 220 20.30 -3.05 26.35
N VAL A 221 21.15 -3.31 27.34
CA VAL A 221 21.04 -2.66 28.65
C VAL A 221 22.35 -1.98 28.97
N SER A 222 22.58 -0.82 28.36
CA SER A 222 23.47 0.17 28.96
C SER A 222 22.62 1.22 29.68
N LEU A 223 22.78 1.20 31.00
CA LEU A 223 22.58 2.30 31.96
C LEU A 223 21.14 2.64 32.41
N ASN A 224 20.95 2.40 33.71
CA ASN A 224 20.14 3.19 34.66
C ASN A 224 18.65 2.86 34.88
N CYS A 225 18.28 1.58 34.98
CA CYS A 225 17.00 1.22 35.60
C CYS A 225 17.18 0.25 36.78
N TRP A 226 17.77 0.76 37.86
CA TRP A 226 17.47 0.28 39.22
C TRP A 226 17.07 1.49 40.06
N ARG A 227 15.86 2.00 39.83
CA ARG A 227 15.23 2.96 40.73
C ARG A 227 13.89 2.37 41.16
N TRP A 228 13.94 1.62 42.26
CA TRP A 228 12.77 1.09 42.94
C TRP A 228 11.95 2.25 43.50
N MET A 229 10.64 2.20 43.30
CA MET A 229 9.63 2.95 44.04
C MET A 229 8.64 1.94 44.61
#